data_AF-A0A3M2DC03-F1
#
_entry.id   AF-A0A3M2DC03-F1
#
_cell.length_a   1.000
_cell.length_b   1.000
_cell.length_c   1.000
_cell.angle_alpha   90.00
_cell.angle_beta   90.00
_cell.angle_gamma   90.00
#
_symmetry.space_group_name_H-M   'P 1'
#
loop_
_entity.id
_entity.type
_entity.pdbx_description
1 polymer ?
#
loop_
_entity_poly.entity_id
_entity_poly.type
_entity_poly.pdbx_seq_one_letter_code
_entity_poly.pdbx_strand_id
1 'polypeptide(L)'
;MRVVILVAMMLFAVTLYGEEQSRAATTFYVTDDLSIPMRSGPTQAYRIIGWPKAGTALVLLAESDDGKWAQVRLPSGKEGWVNRRYVTAEPAARSQLKRWQEKAEQLRQQVEQLRQEKAVLRDRLEKAVKQYAAYQTEVERLKSALETAEQKVARLSDVQYNDLFLKGAAVALASILLGVLLGRRRRHSGWA
;
A
#
# COMPACT_ATOMS: atom_id res chain seq x y z
N MET A 1 -8.19 48.57 -9.08
CA MET A 1 -9.66 48.43 -8.86
C MET A 1 -10.44 47.92 -10.07
N ARG A 2 -10.17 48.39 -11.31
CA ARG A 2 -10.91 47.95 -12.52
C ARG A 2 -10.82 46.44 -12.85
N VAL A 3 -9.67 45.82 -12.60
CA VAL A 3 -9.45 44.39 -12.90
C VAL A 3 -10.18 43.47 -11.91
N VAL A 4 -10.31 43.88 -10.65
CA VAL A 4 -10.99 43.07 -9.62
C VAL A 4 -12.50 43.01 -9.87
N ILE A 5 -13.09 44.08 -10.39
CA ILE A 5 -14.52 44.14 -10.74
C ILE A 5 -14.85 43.27 -11.96
N LEU A 6 -13.95 43.22 -12.95
CA LEU A 6 -14.11 42.37 -14.13
C LEU A 6 -14.01 40.88 -13.80
N VAL A 7 -13.10 40.49 -12.89
CA VAL A 7 -12.96 39.10 -12.43
C VAL A 7 -14.17 38.69 -11.58
N ALA A 8 -14.69 39.59 -10.75
CA ALA A 8 -15.90 39.33 -9.96
C ALA A 8 -17.17 39.17 -10.84
N MET A 9 -17.31 39.95 -11.91
CA MET A 9 -18.42 39.78 -12.88
C MET A 9 -18.31 38.48 -13.68
N MET A 10 -17.09 38.04 -14.00
CA MET A 10 -16.88 36.78 -14.72
C MET A 10 -17.21 35.55 -13.85
N LEU A 11 -16.87 35.61 -12.56
CA LEU A 11 -17.22 34.55 -11.60
C LEU A 11 -18.73 34.51 -11.31
N PHE A 12 -19.42 35.66 -11.32
CA PHE A 12 -20.88 35.72 -11.15
C PHE A 12 -21.66 35.25 -12.40
N ALA A 13 -21.10 35.45 -13.60
CA ALA A 13 -21.69 34.95 -14.84
C ALA A 13 -21.63 33.42 -14.95
N VAL A 14 -20.56 32.79 -14.44
CA VAL A 14 -20.39 31.32 -14.47
C VAL A 14 -21.40 30.61 -13.54
N THR A 15 -21.85 31.25 -12.46
CA THR A 15 -22.86 30.69 -11.55
C THR A 15 -24.31 30.84 -12.05
N LEU A 16 -24.56 31.67 -13.07
CA LEU A 16 -25.89 31.92 -13.62
C LEU A 16 -26.24 31.03 -14.81
N TYR A 17 -25.27 30.31 -15.38
CA TYR A 17 -25.53 29.27 -16.37
C TYR A 17 -25.77 27.93 -15.68
N GLY A 18 -26.93 27.87 -15.02
CA GLY A 18 -27.90 26.80 -15.19
C GLY A 18 -27.40 25.38 -14.95
N GLU A 19 -27.68 24.90 -13.74
CA GLU A 19 -27.96 23.51 -13.44
C GLU A 19 -28.89 22.91 -14.50
N GLU A 20 -28.35 22.16 -15.47
CA GLU A 20 -29.14 21.16 -16.17
C GLU A 20 -29.48 20.07 -15.16
N GLN A 21 -30.67 20.18 -14.56
CA GLN A 21 -31.33 19.09 -13.86
C GLN A 21 -31.51 17.95 -14.87
N SER A 22 -30.53 17.05 -14.91
CA SER A 22 -30.69 15.69 -15.39
C SER A 22 -31.85 15.08 -14.62
N ARG A 23 -33.03 15.05 -15.25
CA ARG A 23 -34.13 14.20 -14.80
C ARG A 23 -33.58 12.78 -14.80
N ALA A 24 -33.40 12.22 -13.60
CA ALA A 24 -33.00 10.83 -13.41
C ALA A 24 -34.01 9.93 -14.12
N ALA A 25 -33.68 9.51 -15.34
CA ALA A 25 -34.47 8.57 -16.11
C ALA A 25 -34.42 7.23 -15.39
N THR A 26 -35.52 6.88 -14.72
CA THR A 26 -35.62 5.62 -13.99
C THR A 26 -35.63 4.48 -15.01
N THR A 27 -34.57 3.67 -14.98
CA THR A 27 -34.36 2.57 -15.93
C THR A 27 -34.97 1.30 -15.35
N PHE A 28 -35.77 0.61 -16.15
CA PHE A 28 -36.42 -0.64 -15.81
C PHE A 28 -35.98 -1.77 -16.74
N TYR A 29 -36.22 -3.02 -16.35
CA TYR A 29 -35.84 -4.21 -17.12
C TYR A 29 -37.04 -5.12 -17.36
N VAL A 30 -37.03 -5.82 -18.49
CA VAL A 30 -37.98 -6.89 -18.81
C VAL A 30 -37.63 -8.15 -18.01
N THR A 31 -38.59 -8.69 -17.24
CA THR A 31 -38.43 -9.92 -16.46
C THR A 31 -38.06 -11.13 -17.35
N ASP A 32 -37.18 -12.00 -16.83
CA ASP A 32 -36.68 -13.17 -17.55
C ASP A 32 -37.80 -14.17 -17.90
N ASP A 33 -37.77 -14.65 -19.16
CA ASP A 33 -38.58 -15.73 -19.75
C ASP A 33 -39.93 -15.37 -20.44
N LEU A 34 -40.26 -14.08 -20.59
CA LEU A 34 -41.45 -13.68 -21.36
C LEU A 34 -41.11 -12.63 -22.42
N SER A 35 -41.34 -12.95 -23.71
CA SER A 35 -41.45 -11.91 -24.75
C SER A 35 -42.73 -11.12 -24.48
N ILE A 36 -42.61 -9.89 -24.00
CA ILE A 36 -43.79 -9.06 -23.70
C ILE A 36 -44.25 -8.37 -24.99
N PRO A 37 -45.55 -8.40 -25.33
CA PRO A 37 -46.05 -7.60 -26.43
C PRO A 37 -46.02 -6.11 -26.06
N MET A 38 -45.24 -5.34 -26.79
CA MET A 38 -45.26 -3.88 -26.76
C MET A 38 -46.35 -3.37 -27.70
N ARG A 39 -47.24 -2.51 -27.21
CA ARG A 39 -48.43 -2.04 -27.92
C ARG A 39 -48.38 -0.54 -28.19
N SER A 40 -49.21 -0.07 -29.12
CA SER A 40 -49.27 1.36 -29.46
C SER A 40 -50.06 2.22 -28.44
N GLY A 41 -50.74 1.62 -27.47
CA GLY A 41 -51.54 2.33 -26.46
C GLY A 41 -51.76 1.51 -25.17
N PRO A 42 -52.26 2.14 -24.09
CA PRO A 42 -52.37 1.57 -22.74
C PRO A 42 -53.58 0.63 -22.58
N THR A 43 -53.84 -0.24 -23.55
CA THR A 43 -54.97 -1.18 -23.50
C THR A 43 -54.72 -2.40 -24.40
N GLN A 44 -55.36 -3.53 -24.09
CA GLN A 44 -55.20 -4.77 -24.87
C GLN A 44 -55.76 -4.68 -26.31
N ALA A 45 -56.64 -3.72 -26.58
CA ALA A 45 -57.21 -3.48 -27.90
C ALA A 45 -56.21 -2.84 -28.89
N TYR A 46 -55.14 -2.20 -28.40
CA TYR A 46 -54.15 -1.55 -29.25
C TYR A 46 -53.23 -2.55 -29.94
N ARG A 47 -52.84 -2.26 -31.18
CA ARG A 47 -51.98 -3.13 -32.00
C ARG A 47 -50.62 -3.37 -31.33
N ILE A 48 -50.13 -4.61 -31.43
CA ILE A 48 -48.76 -4.96 -31.03
C ILE A 48 -47.79 -4.37 -32.04
N ILE A 49 -46.88 -3.54 -31.56
CA ILE A 49 -45.87 -2.84 -32.36
C ILE A 49 -44.46 -3.40 -32.15
N GLY A 50 -44.26 -4.33 -31.21
CA GLY A 50 -42.98 -4.99 -31.03
C GLY A 50 -42.96 -6.04 -29.92
N TRP A 51 -41.82 -6.72 -29.82
CA TRP A 51 -41.55 -7.78 -28.85
C TRP A 51 -40.16 -7.54 -28.23
N PRO A 52 -40.05 -6.68 -27.19
CA PRO A 52 -38.79 -6.49 -26.50
C PRO A 52 -38.29 -7.81 -25.89
N LYS A 53 -36.99 -8.08 -26.00
CA LYS A 53 -36.38 -9.29 -25.42
C LYS A 53 -36.27 -9.16 -23.91
N ALA A 54 -36.29 -10.29 -23.21
CA ALA A 54 -35.99 -10.36 -21.79
C ALA A 54 -34.63 -9.72 -21.46
N GLY A 55 -34.57 -8.99 -20.34
CA GLY A 55 -33.37 -8.26 -19.92
C GLY A 55 -33.05 -6.97 -20.70
N THR A 56 -33.87 -6.57 -21.68
CA THR A 56 -33.70 -5.28 -22.36
C THR A 56 -33.92 -4.14 -21.36
N ALA A 57 -32.98 -3.19 -21.29
CA ALA A 57 -33.12 -1.96 -20.52
C ALA A 57 -34.15 -1.04 -21.20
N LEU A 58 -35.12 -0.57 -20.42
CA LEU A 58 -36.21 0.27 -20.86
C LEU A 58 -36.22 1.56 -20.03
N VAL A 59 -36.48 2.70 -20.67
CA VAL A 59 -36.70 3.96 -19.97
C VAL A 59 -38.20 4.16 -19.79
N LEU A 60 -38.64 4.34 -18.55
CA LEU A 60 -40.05 4.65 -18.26
C LEU A 60 -40.33 6.12 -18.60
N LEU A 61 -41.36 6.36 -19.42
CA LEU A 61 -41.78 7.70 -19.84
C LEU A 61 -43.05 8.16 -19.11
N ALA A 62 -44.03 7.27 -19.01
CA ALA A 62 -45.32 7.54 -18.38
C ALA A 62 -45.96 6.25 -17.88
N GLU A 63 -46.93 6.37 -16.98
CA GLU A 63 -47.81 5.27 -16.57
C GLU A 63 -49.26 5.63 -16.95
N SER A 64 -50.07 4.62 -17.23
CA SER A 64 -51.49 4.77 -17.51
C SER A 64 -52.24 5.13 -16.22
N ASP A 65 -53.37 5.82 -16.33
CA ASP A 65 -54.20 6.24 -15.18
C ASP A 65 -54.63 5.07 -14.29
N ASP A 66 -54.76 3.87 -14.88
CA ASP A 66 -55.11 2.63 -14.18
C ASP A 66 -53.90 1.90 -13.55
N GLY A 67 -52.68 2.41 -13.75
CA GLY A 67 -51.41 1.84 -13.27
C GLY A 67 -51.03 0.49 -13.90
N LYS A 68 -51.80 -0.02 -14.86
CA LYS A 68 -51.59 -1.36 -15.46
C LYS A 68 -50.61 -1.35 -16.62
N TRP A 69 -50.38 -0.17 -17.21
CA TRP A 69 -49.53 0.00 -18.38
C TRP A 69 -48.47 1.07 -18.14
N ALA A 70 -47.28 0.79 -18.66
CA ALA A 70 -46.13 1.68 -18.65
C ALA A 70 -45.76 2.02 -20.09
N GLN A 71 -45.66 3.31 -20.40
CA GLN A 71 -45.06 3.78 -21.63
C GLN A 71 -43.53 3.73 -21.46
N VAL A 72 -42.88 3.01 -22.34
CA VAL A 72 -41.44 2.77 -22.30
C VAL A 72 -40.78 3.14 -23.62
N ARG A 73 -39.53 3.59 -23.52
CA ARG A 73 -38.64 3.80 -24.67
C ARG A 73 -37.58 2.71 -24.70
N LEU A 74 -37.44 2.06 -25.86
CA LEU A 74 -36.37 1.11 -26.12
C LEU A 74 -35.06 1.84 -26.44
N PRO A 75 -33.89 1.16 -26.31
CA PRO A 75 -32.60 1.72 -26.75
C PRO A 75 -32.57 2.08 -28.25
N SER A 76 -33.43 1.47 -29.06
CA SER A 76 -33.60 1.81 -30.48
C SER A 76 -34.36 3.11 -30.72
N GLY A 77 -34.79 3.82 -29.67
CA GLY A 77 -35.59 5.04 -29.74
C GLY A 77 -37.08 4.80 -29.96
N LYS A 78 -37.52 3.56 -30.16
CA LYS A 78 -38.94 3.22 -30.35
C LYS A 78 -39.70 3.28 -29.03
N GLU A 79 -40.85 3.94 -29.04
CA GLU A 79 -41.74 4.07 -27.89
C GLU A 79 -42.96 3.17 -28.01
N GLY A 80 -43.47 2.72 -26.87
CA GLY A 80 -44.67 1.91 -26.80
C GLY A 80 -45.11 1.62 -25.38
N TRP A 81 -46.26 0.97 -25.26
CA TRP A 81 -46.88 0.60 -23.99
C TRP A 81 -46.68 -0.88 -23.71
N VAL A 82 -46.21 -1.19 -22.50
CA VAL A 82 -46.02 -2.55 -21.99
C VAL A 82 -46.77 -2.70 -20.67
N ASN A 83 -47.15 -3.92 -20.33
CA ASN A 83 -47.85 -4.15 -19.05
C ASN A 83 -46.86 -4.01 -17.88
N ARG A 84 -47.24 -3.20 -16.89
CA ARG A 84 -46.39 -2.84 -15.73
C ARG A 84 -45.92 -4.06 -14.93
N ARG A 85 -46.69 -5.16 -14.92
CA ARG A 85 -46.38 -6.39 -14.19
C ARG A 85 -45.14 -7.12 -14.69
N TYR A 86 -44.71 -6.83 -15.92
CA TYR A 86 -43.56 -7.47 -16.55
C TYR A 86 -42.33 -6.54 -16.65
N VAL A 87 -42.45 -5.34 -16.08
CA VAL A 87 -41.41 -4.32 -16.05
C VAL A 87 -41.01 -4.14 -14.59
N THR A 88 -39.85 -4.67 -14.23
CA THR A 88 -39.32 -4.62 -12.86
C THR A 88 -38.12 -3.68 -12.80
N ALA A 89 -38.01 -2.94 -11.69
CA ALA A 89 -36.83 -2.10 -11.43
C ALA A 89 -35.59 -2.95 -11.11
N GLU A 90 -35.79 -4.22 -10.74
CA GLU A 90 -34.70 -5.14 -10.48
C GLU A 90 -34.07 -5.64 -11.78
N PRO A 91 -32.72 -5.63 -11.88
CA PRO A 91 -32.01 -6.21 -13.00
C PRO A 91 -32.37 -7.69 -13.16
N ALA A 92 -32.63 -8.12 -14.40
CA ALA A 92 -33.03 -9.49 -14.75
C ALA A 92 -32.14 -10.54 -14.03
N ALA A 93 -32.72 -11.65 -13.57
CA ALA A 93 -32.02 -12.69 -12.81
C ALA A 93 -30.75 -13.21 -13.51
N ARG A 94 -30.73 -13.23 -14.86
CA ARG A 94 -29.53 -13.52 -15.65
C ARG A 94 -28.38 -12.51 -15.43
N SER A 95 -28.68 -11.22 -15.30
CA SER A 95 -27.68 -10.19 -15.00
C SER A 95 -27.14 -10.31 -13.58
N GLN A 96 -27.97 -10.74 -12.63
CA GLN A 96 -27.54 -11.06 -11.28
C GLN A 96 -26.63 -12.28 -11.29
N LEU A 97 -27.01 -13.37 -11.96
CA LEU A 97 -26.20 -14.58 -12.09
C LEU A 97 -24.81 -14.28 -12.65
N LYS A 98 -24.72 -13.46 -13.70
CA LYS A 98 -23.43 -13.04 -14.26
C LYS A 98 -22.57 -12.32 -13.22
N ARG A 99 -23.14 -11.34 -12.51
CA ARG A 99 -22.42 -10.62 -11.44
C ARG A 99 -21.98 -11.53 -10.30
N TRP A 100 -22.80 -12.52 -9.93
CA TRP A 100 -22.45 -13.50 -8.90
C TRP A 100 -21.32 -14.44 -9.36
N GLN A 101 -21.33 -14.85 -10.63
CA GLN A 101 -20.23 -15.64 -11.22
C GLN A 101 -18.93 -14.84 -11.28
N GLU A 102 -18.99 -13.59 -11.75
CA GLU A 102 -17.85 -12.67 -11.78
C GLU A 102 -17.30 -12.45 -10.36
N LYS A 103 -18.18 -12.28 -9.37
CA LYS A 103 -17.76 -12.09 -7.96
C LYS A 103 -17.15 -13.35 -7.36
N ALA A 104 -17.69 -14.53 -7.67
CA ALA A 104 -17.14 -15.81 -7.23
C ALA A 104 -15.73 -16.04 -7.79
N GLU A 105 -15.51 -15.67 -9.06
CA GLU A 105 -14.19 -15.76 -9.68
C GLU A 105 -13.20 -14.77 -9.08
N GLN A 106 -13.61 -13.51 -8.88
CA GLN A 106 -12.78 -12.51 -8.18
C GLN A 106 -12.38 -12.97 -6.77
N LEU A 107 -13.33 -13.52 -6.00
CA LEU A 107 -13.06 -14.02 -4.65
C LEU A 107 -12.10 -15.21 -4.67
N ARG A 108 -12.22 -16.13 -5.64
CA ARG A 108 -11.28 -17.24 -5.80
C ARG A 108 -9.86 -16.73 -6.08
N GLN A 109 -9.72 -15.74 -6.96
CA GLN A 109 -8.44 -15.11 -7.25
C GLN A 109 -7.84 -14.43 -6.01
N GLN A 110 -8.65 -13.72 -5.23
CA GLN A 110 -8.21 -13.10 -3.97
C GLN A 110 -7.73 -14.13 -2.94
N VAL A 111 -8.45 -15.25 -2.80
CA VAL A 111 -8.03 -16.33 -1.88
C VAL A 111 -6.69 -16.91 -2.30
N GLU A 112 -6.47 -17.10 -3.59
CA GLU A 112 -5.20 -17.63 -4.10
C GLU A 112 -4.05 -16.61 -3.93
N GLN A 113 -4.29 -15.33 -4.23
CA GLN A 113 -3.33 -14.26 -3.98
C GLN A 113 -2.95 -14.17 -2.50
N LEU A 114 -3.93 -14.17 -1.58
CA LEU A 114 -3.67 -14.11 -0.15
C LEU A 114 -2.92 -15.35 0.36
N ARG A 115 -3.19 -16.53 -0.22
CA ARG A 115 -2.42 -17.75 0.11
C ARG A 115 -0.97 -17.63 -0.30
N GLN A 116 -0.70 -17.14 -1.52
CA GLN A 116 0.65 -16.92 -2.03
C GLN A 116 1.38 -15.85 -1.21
N GLU A 117 0.73 -14.72 -0.93
CA GLU A 117 1.29 -13.64 -0.11
C GLU A 117 1.65 -14.15 1.29
N LYS A 118 0.76 -14.91 1.93
CA LYS A 118 1.03 -15.51 3.25
C LYS A 118 2.22 -16.48 3.21
N ALA A 119 2.39 -17.25 2.14
CA ALA A 119 3.54 -18.13 1.98
C ALA A 119 4.85 -17.34 1.84
N VAL A 120 4.85 -16.28 1.02
CA VAL A 120 6.00 -15.39 0.85
C VAL A 120 6.35 -14.65 2.14
N LEU A 121 5.36 -14.13 2.86
CA LEU A 121 5.57 -13.45 4.14
C LEU A 121 6.16 -14.38 5.20
N ARG A 122 5.73 -15.65 5.24
CA ARG A 122 6.31 -16.66 6.12
C ARG A 122 7.79 -16.93 5.80
N ASP A 123 8.13 -17.10 4.52
CA ASP A 123 9.52 -17.29 4.09
C ASP A 123 10.40 -16.07 4.43
N ARG A 124 9.90 -14.85 4.18
CA ARG A 124 10.60 -13.61 4.55
C ARG A 124 10.82 -13.49 6.05
N LEU A 125 9.81 -13.85 6.86
CA LEU A 125 9.92 -13.83 8.32
C LEU A 125 10.99 -14.82 8.80
N GLU A 126 10.99 -16.05 8.27
CA GLU A 126 12.00 -17.05 8.62
C GLU A 126 13.42 -16.57 8.27
N LYS A 127 13.60 -15.98 7.08
CA LYS A 127 14.89 -15.41 6.65
C LYS A 127 15.33 -14.25 7.54
N ALA A 128 14.42 -13.34 7.89
CA ALA A 128 14.70 -12.22 8.77
C ALA A 128 15.13 -12.69 10.17
N VAL A 129 14.46 -13.71 10.72
CA VAL A 129 14.83 -14.31 12.01
C VAL A 129 16.22 -14.96 11.94
N LYS A 130 16.52 -15.71 10.87
CA LYS A 130 17.85 -16.30 10.66
C LYS A 130 18.95 -15.23 10.55
N GLN A 131 18.70 -14.16 9.79
CA GLN A 131 19.64 -13.04 9.68
C GLN A 131 19.85 -12.34 11.02
N TYR A 132 18.78 -12.13 11.79
CA TYR A 132 18.89 -11.54 13.12
C TYR A 132 19.77 -12.39 14.05
N ALA A 133 19.60 -13.71 14.06
CA ALA A 133 20.46 -14.62 14.84
C ALA A 133 21.93 -14.58 14.37
N ALA A 134 22.17 -14.49 13.06
CA ALA A 134 23.52 -14.34 12.52
C ALA A 134 24.17 -13.01 12.93
N TYR A 135 23.42 -11.91 12.89
CA TYR A 135 23.91 -10.61 13.36
C TYR A 135 24.23 -10.58 14.85
N GLN A 136 23.39 -11.21 15.69
CA GLN A 136 23.70 -11.36 17.11
C GLN A 136 25.01 -12.12 17.34
N THR A 137 25.23 -13.19 16.57
CA THR A 137 26.48 -13.96 16.63
C THR A 137 27.69 -13.13 16.20
N GLU A 138 27.56 -12.35 15.12
CA GLU A 138 28.64 -11.48 14.64
C GLU A 138 28.95 -10.35 15.62
N VAL A 139 27.94 -9.77 16.27
CA VAL A 139 28.14 -8.76 17.32
C VAL A 139 28.96 -9.32 18.48
N GLU A 140 28.65 -10.52 18.97
CA GLU A 140 29.41 -11.16 20.04
C GLU A 140 30.84 -11.54 19.61
N ARG A 141 31.01 -11.98 18.36
CA ARG A 141 32.33 -12.23 17.77
C ARG A 141 33.16 -10.94 17.67
N LEU A 142 32.55 -9.84 17.24
CA LEU A 142 33.22 -8.54 17.13
C LEU A 142 33.59 -7.99 18.50
N LYS A 143 32.72 -8.14 19.51
CA LYS A 143 33.05 -7.78 20.90
C LYS A 143 34.24 -8.56 21.44
N SER A 144 34.25 -9.89 21.31
CA SER A 144 35.38 -10.71 21.77
C SER A 144 36.68 -10.43 20.99
N ALA A 145 36.59 -10.12 19.70
CA ALA A 145 37.74 -9.69 18.90
C ALA A 145 38.26 -8.31 19.35
N LEU A 146 37.37 -7.37 19.67
CA LEU A 146 37.72 -6.05 20.20
C LEU A 146 38.44 -6.20 21.55
N GLU A 147 37.88 -6.98 22.48
CA GLU A 147 38.51 -7.25 23.78
C GLU A 147 39.89 -7.88 23.62
N THR A 148 40.03 -8.85 22.70
CA THR A 148 41.32 -9.47 22.41
C THR A 148 42.33 -8.47 21.83
N ALA A 149 41.88 -7.55 20.97
CA ALA A 149 42.72 -6.50 20.41
C ALA A 149 43.16 -5.49 21.48
N GLU A 150 42.24 -5.07 22.36
CA GLU A 150 42.53 -4.20 23.50
C GLU A 150 43.52 -4.85 24.46
N GLN A 151 43.33 -6.13 24.80
CA GLN A 151 44.27 -6.88 25.63
C GLN A 151 45.66 -7.00 24.98
N LYS A 152 45.76 -7.17 23.66
CA LYS A 152 47.04 -7.19 22.94
C LYS A 152 47.71 -5.83 22.99
N VAL A 153 46.97 -4.75 22.77
CA VAL A 153 47.50 -3.37 22.88
C VAL A 153 48.00 -3.11 24.30
N ALA A 154 47.24 -3.49 25.33
CA ALA A 154 47.64 -3.35 26.72
C ALA A 154 48.93 -4.13 27.04
N ARG A 155 49.02 -5.42 26.63
CA ARG A 155 50.24 -6.23 26.83
C ARG A 155 51.46 -5.65 26.13
N LEU A 156 51.32 -5.18 24.89
CA LEU A 156 52.43 -4.57 24.15
C LEU A 156 52.90 -3.28 24.82
N SER A 157 51.97 -2.48 25.35
CA SER A 157 52.31 -1.27 26.11
C SER A 157 53.09 -1.61 27.39
N ASP A 158 52.63 -2.59 28.16
CA ASP A 158 53.26 -3.00 29.43
C ASP A 158 54.68 -3.56 29.21
N VAL A 159 54.87 -4.39 28.17
CA VAL A 159 56.21 -4.90 27.79
C VAL A 159 57.14 -3.76 27.36
N GLN A 160 56.65 -2.78 26.57
CA GLN A 160 57.47 -1.63 26.19
C GLN A 160 57.88 -0.77 27.39
N TYR A 161 56.96 -0.49 28.32
CA TYR A 161 57.27 0.27 29.54
C TYR A 161 58.34 -0.41 30.38
N ASN A 162 58.26 -1.74 30.54
CA ASN A 162 59.21 -2.51 31.34
C ASN A 162 60.59 -2.64 30.69
N ASP A 163 60.70 -2.73 29.36
CA ASP A 163 61.99 -2.80 28.65
C ASP A 163 62.78 -1.48 28.72
N LEU A 164 62.10 -0.34 28.54
CA LEU A 164 62.70 1.00 28.70
C LEU A 164 63.16 1.22 30.15
N PHE A 165 62.34 0.81 31.13
CA PHE A 165 62.70 0.92 32.55
C PHE A 165 63.90 0.05 32.91
N LEU A 166 63.94 -1.21 32.46
CA LEU A 166 65.04 -2.12 32.76
C LEU A 166 66.37 -1.66 32.12
N LYS A 167 66.32 -1.18 30.87
CA LYS A 167 67.48 -0.58 30.20
C LYS A 167 67.97 0.68 30.94
N GLY A 168 67.05 1.54 31.38
CA GLY A 168 67.40 2.72 32.19
C GLY A 168 68.00 2.36 33.55
N ALA A 169 67.41 1.39 34.25
CA ALA A 169 67.89 0.90 35.54
C ALA A 169 69.31 0.28 35.43
N ALA A 170 69.59 -0.47 34.36
CA ALA A 170 70.92 -1.03 34.11
C ALA A 170 71.98 0.08 33.92
N VAL A 171 71.65 1.15 33.18
CA VAL A 171 72.54 2.31 33.00
C VAL A 171 72.75 3.07 34.31
N ALA A 172 71.70 3.24 35.13
CA ALA A 172 71.80 3.86 36.45
C ALA A 172 72.71 3.05 37.40
N LEU A 173 72.57 1.74 37.43
CA LEU A 173 73.44 0.87 38.24
C LEU A 173 74.90 0.91 37.78
N ALA A 174 75.14 0.87 36.47
CA ALA A 174 76.49 0.95 35.92
C ALA A 174 77.16 2.29 36.26
N SER A 175 76.42 3.40 36.20
CA SER A 175 76.95 4.73 36.55
C SER A 175 77.24 4.89 38.05
N ILE A 176 76.41 4.33 38.92
CA ILE A 176 76.69 4.29 40.37
C ILE A 176 77.96 3.48 40.65
N LEU A 177 78.10 2.28 40.08
CA LEU A 177 79.29 1.43 40.26
C LEU A 177 80.57 2.12 39.77
N LEU A 178 80.52 2.77 38.60
CA LEU A 178 81.63 3.56 38.07
C LEU A 178 82.00 4.72 39.00
N GLY A 179 81.01 5.44 39.53
CA GLY A 179 81.23 6.53 40.48
C GLY A 179 81.90 6.05 41.78
N VAL A 180 81.46 4.91 42.33
CA VAL A 180 82.05 4.31 43.53
C VAL A 180 83.48 3.84 43.27
N LEU A 181 83.73 3.20 42.13
CA LEU A 181 85.06 2.69 41.77
C LEU A 181 86.07 3.83 41.56
N LEU A 182 85.66 4.90 40.88
CA LEU A 182 86.48 6.09 40.66
C LEU A 182 86.69 6.91 41.95
N GLY A 183 85.65 7.02 42.79
CA GLY A 183 85.72 7.72 44.08
C GLY A 183 86.65 7.05 45.10
N ARG A 184 86.77 5.72 45.05
CA ARG A 184 87.66 4.96 45.95
C ARG A 184 89.15 5.18 45.64
N ARG A 185 89.49 5.69 44.45
CA ARG A 185 90.87 5.90 44.00
C ARG A 185 91.45 7.28 44.34
N ARG A 186 90.70 8.19 44.97
CA ARG A 186 91.17 9.53 45.38
C ARG A 186 91.17 9.77 46.90
N ARG A 187 91.66 8.81 47.70
CA ARG A 187 92.01 9.07 49.11
C ARG A 187 93.34 8.43 49.48
N HIS A 188 94.41 9.02 48.97
CA HIS A 188 95.77 9.11 49.55
C HIS A 188 96.51 10.06 48.59
N SER A 189 97.14 11.16 48.99
CA SER A 189 97.83 11.53 50.22
C SER A 189 98.12 13.04 50.22
N GLY A 190 98.23 13.68 51.39
CA GLY A 190 98.89 14.99 51.53
C GLY A 190 98.62 15.69 52.86
N TRP A 191 99.63 15.74 53.73
CA TRP A 191 99.73 16.35 55.07
C TRP A 191 99.45 17.87 55.14
N ALA A 192 98.86 18.32 56.26
CA ALA A 192 99.40 19.29 57.24
C ALA A 192 98.41 19.42 58.41
#